data_AF-R6AWH9-F1
#
_entry.id   AF-R6AWH9-F1
#
_cell.length_a   1.000
_cell.length_b   1.000
_cell.length_c   1.000
_cell.angle_alpha   90.00
_cell.angle_beta   90.00
_cell.angle_gamma   90.00
#
_symmetry.space_group_name_H-M   'P 1'
#
loop_
_entity.id
_entity.type
_entity.pdbx_description
1 polymer ?
#
loop_
_entity_poly.entity_id
_entity_poly.type
_entity_poly.pdbx_seq_one_letter_code
_entity_poly.pdbx_strand_id
1 'polypeptide(L)'
;MATTSKKMMITDVFVNGAFQGWNIATHSTIPNVLMAFVIIKMLNISGALDFIGTCLGPVMAIFGLPGEAAMILLGGWMSMGGGVGVAVALFDKGAVDGTQLAIVIPAIYLMGSQVQYMGRCLGVIGIQGSDMFKIMAVPPIVALLSLWVMRLVVLGS
;
A
#
# COMPACT_ATOMS: atom_id res chain seq x y z
N MET A 1 -19.20 15.78 42.71
CA MET A 1 -18.06 16.40 42.00
C MET A 1 -18.56 16.80 40.62
N ALA A 2 -18.64 18.10 40.34
CA ALA A 2 -19.08 18.60 39.04
C ALA A 2 -17.95 18.38 38.03
N THR A 3 -18.18 17.54 37.02
CA THR A 3 -17.34 17.42 35.84
C THR A 3 -17.58 18.64 34.96
N THR A 4 -16.88 19.73 35.25
CA THR A 4 -16.83 20.89 34.37
C THR A 4 -16.12 20.47 33.08
N SER A 5 -16.90 20.09 32.06
CA SER A 5 -16.41 19.91 30.70
C SER A 5 -15.89 21.26 30.21
N LYS A 6 -14.59 21.50 30.43
CA LYS A 6 -13.89 22.67 29.91
C LYS A 6 -14.03 22.60 28.39
N LYS A 7 -14.78 23.52 27.80
CA LYS A 7 -14.91 23.65 26.35
C LYS A 7 -13.51 23.77 25.78
N MET A 8 -13.02 22.68 25.20
CA MET A 8 -11.63 22.54 24.79
C MET A 8 -11.35 23.61 23.74
N MET A 9 -10.27 24.38 23.90
CA MET A 9 -9.93 25.38 22.89
C MET A 9 -9.51 24.67 21.61
N ILE A 10 -9.75 25.30 20.46
CA ILE A 10 -9.36 24.72 19.15
C ILE A 10 -7.86 24.40 19.12
N THR A 11 -7.04 25.22 19.79
CA THR A 11 -5.60 24.99 19.95
C THR A 11 -5.28 23.73 20.77
N ASP A 12 -6.03 23.47 21.83
CA ASP A 12 -5.86 22.27 22.66
C ASP A 12 -6.24 21.00 21.87
N VAL A 13 -7.31 21.07 21.07
CA VAL A 13 -7.70 19.97 20.16
C VAL A 13 -6.61 19.71 19.12
N PHE A 14 -6.05 20.76 18.53
CA PHE A 14 -4.95 20.65 17.57
C PHE A 14 -3.70 20.01 18.19
N VAL A 15 -3.24 20.52 19.34
CA VAL A 15 -2.04 20.02 20.02
C VAL A 15 -2.22 18.57 20.46
N ASN A 16 -3.38 18.22 21.04
CA ASN A 16 -3.70 16.83 21.39
C ASN A 16 -3.75 15.91 20.17
N GLY A 17 -4.31 16.39 19.05
CA GLY A 17 -4.30 15.68 17.78
C GLY A 17 -2.88 15.45 17.25
N ALA A 18 -2.00 16.45 17.36
CA ALA A 18 -0.60 16.34 16.95
C ALA A 18 0.16 15.29 17.79
N PHE A 19 -0.04 15.28 19.11
CA PHE A 19 0.57 14.27 19.99
C PHE A 19 0.02 12.87 19.73
N GLN A 20 -1.28 12.71 19.49
CA GLN A 20 -1.85 11.41 19.09
C GLN A 20 -1.28 10.95 17.75
N GLY A 21 -1.20 11.85 16.75
CA GLY A 21 -0.60 11.55 15.45
C GLY A 21 0.86 11.10 15.59
N TRP A 22 1.65 11.79 16.41
CA TRP A 22 3.03 11.41 16.71
C TRP A 22 3.13 10.03 17.37
N ASN A 23 2.25 9.74 18.33
CA ASN A 23 2.24 8.45 19.02
C ASN A 23 1.90 7.30 18.06
N ILE A 24 0.91 7.48 17.19
CA ILE A 24 0.54 6.52 16.14
C ILE A 24 1.67 6.35 15.12
N ALA A 25 2.36 7.44 14.77
CA ALA A 25 3.48 7.39 13.84
C ALA A 25 4.62 6.54 14.40
N THR A 26 5.04 6.82 15.64
CA THR A 26 6.20 6.18 16.28
C THR A 26 5.93 4.74 16.75
N HIS A 27 4.75 4.45 17.29
CA HIS A 27 4.47 3.14 17.90
C HIS A 27 3.78 2.16 16.94
N SER A 28 3.20 2.63 15.84
CA SER A 28 2.46 1.77 14.90
C SER A 28 2.95 1.90 13.47
N THR A 29 3.05 3.14 12.95
CA THR A 29 3.30 3.35 11.51
C THR A 29 4.74 3.02 11.13
N ILE A 30 5.73 3.60 11.83
CA ILE A 30 7.15 3.40 11.54
C ILE A 30 7.56 1.92 11.65
N PRO A 31 7.25 1.19 12.74
CA PRO A 31 7.64 -0.21 12.86
C PRO A 31 7.01 -1.10 11.79
N ASN A 32 5.73 -0.90 11.48
CA ASN A 32 5.03 -1.71 10.47
C ASN A 32 5.57 -1.46 9.06
N VAL A 33 5.88 -0.20 8.72
CA VAL A 33 6.47 0.16 7.42
C VAL A 33 7.87 -0.44 7.29
N LEU A 34 8.72 -0.31 8.33
CA LEU A 34 10.06 -0.90 8.33
C LEU A 34 10.02 -2.42 8.20
N MET A 35 9.14 -3.09 8.94
CA MET A 35 8.93 -4.54 8.83
C MET A 35 8.58 -4.93 7.38
N ALA A 36 7.65 -4.24 6.75
CA ALA A 36 7.27 -4.51 5.36
C ALA A 36 8.45 -4.37 4.39
N PHE A 37 9.25 -3.31 4.51
CA PHE A 37 10.44 -3.11 3.68
C PHE A 37 11.48 -4.20 3.87
N VAL A 38 11.72 -4.62 5.10
CA VAL A 38 12.66 -5.71 5.41
C VAL A 38 12.17 -7.02 4.78
N ILE A 39 10.88 -7.35 4.92
CA ILE A 39 10.30 -8.55 4.30
C ILE A 39 10.42 -8.49 2.77
N ILE A 40 10.10 -7.36 2.15
CA ILE A 40 10.27 -7.16 0.71
C ILE A 40 11.72 -7.40 0.30
N LYS A 41 12.69 -6.86 1.06
CA LYS A 41 14.11 -7.06 0.78
C LYS A 41 14.53 -8.52 0.93
N MET A 42 14.02 -9.22 1.95
CA MET A 42 14.27 -10.66 2.12
C MET A 42 13.71 -11.46 0.94
N LEU A 43 12.47 -11.19 0.51
CA LEU A 43 11.84 -11.86 -0.62
C LEU A 43 12.53 -11.54 -1.95
N ASN A 44 13.14 -10.36 -2.08
CA ASN A 44 13.95 -9.97 -3.23
C ASN A 44 15.28 -10.74 -3.28
N ILE A 45 15.97 -10.84 -2.14
CA ILE A 45 17.25 -11.56 -2.05
C ILE A 45 17.03 -13.07 -2.24
N SER A 46 15.92 -13.63 -1.75
CA SER A 46 15.61 -15.05 -1.91
C SER A 46 15.16 -15.45 -3.31
N GLY A 47 14.90 -14.49 -4.21
CA GLY A 47 14.32 -14.74 -5.54
C GLY A 47 12.84 -15.11 -5.52
N ALA A 48 12.19 -15.10 -4.35
CA ALA A 48 10.77 -15.41 -4.24
C ALA A 48 9.90 -14.40 -5.00
N LEU A 49 10.31 -13.12 -5.00
CA LEU A 49 9.62 -12.09 -5.79
C LEU A 49 9.73 -12.32 -7.30
N ASP A 50 10.87 -12.82 -7.78
CA ASP A 50 11.08 -13.12 -9.21
C ASP A 50 10.23 -14.33 -9.63
N PHE A 51 10.15 -15.35 -8.78
CA PHE A 51 9.26 -16.50 -8.98
C PHE A 51 7.79 -16.08 -9.05
N ILE A 52 7.34 -15.25 -8.10
CA ILE A 52 5.97 -14.73 -8.09
C ILE A 52 5.72 -13.84 -9.31
N GLY A 53 6.68 -13.00 -9.70
CA GLY A 53 6.61 -12.18 -10.92
C GLY A 53 6.48 -13.02 -12.20
N THR A 54 7.17 -14.16 -12.27
CA THR A 54 7.06 -15.11 -13.39
C THR A 54 5.68 -15.76 -13.45
N CYS A 55 5.16 -16.20 -12.30
CA CYS A 55 3.81 -16.79 -12.20
C CYS A 55 2.70 -15.76 -12.50
N LEU A 56 2.88 -14.50 -12.10
CA LEU A 56 1.92 -13.42 -12.33
C LEU A 56 2.12 -12.70 -13.68
N GLY A 57 3.20 -13.01 -14.41
CA GLY A 57 3.51 -12.45 -15.74
C GLY A 57 2.33 -12.51 -16.73
N PRO A 58 1.62 -13.65 -16.88
CA PRO A 58 0.46 -13.72 -17.76
C PRO A 58 -0.67 -12.78 -17.35
N VAL A 59 -0.85 -12.54 -16.05
CA VAL A 59 -1.86 -11.61 -15.52
C VAL A 59 -1.42 -10.17 -15.75
N MET A 60 -0.15 -9.85 -15.50
CA MET A 60 0.41 -8.51 -15.73
C MET A 60 0.39 -8.11 -17.22
N ALA A 61 0.58 -9.07 -18.12
CA ALA A 61 0.51 -8.85 -19.56
C ALA A 61 -0.88 -8.35 -20.01
N ILE A 62 -1.97 -8.74 -19.33
CA ILE A 62 -3.32 -8.22 -19.58
C ILE A 62 -3.40 -6.70 -19.33
N PHE A 63 -2.53 -6.17 -18.49
CA PHE A 63 -2.46 -4.75 -18.18
C PHE A 63 -1.35 -4.02 -18.96
N GLY A 64 -0.67 -4.69 -19.89
CA GLY A 64 0.47 -4.12 -20.63
C GLY A 64 1.69 -3.88 -19.74
N LEU A 65 1.79 -4.61 -18.63
CA LEU A 65 2.86 -4.49 -17.66
C LEU A 65 3.80 -5.71 -17.72
N PRO A 66 5.09 -5.51 -17.46
CA PRO A 66 6.04 -6.61 -17.33
C PRO A 66 5.75 -7.41 -16.05
N GLY A 67 6.19 -8.67 -15.99
CA GLY A 67 5.91 -9.55 -14.84
C GLY A 67 6.49 -9.01 -13.53
N GLU A 68 7.59 -8.26 -13.64
CA GLU A 68 8.29 -7.57 -12.57
C GLU A 68 7.42 -6.53 -11.87
N ALA A 69 6.45 -5.93 -12.58
CA ALA A 69 5.52 -4.98 -11.99
C ALA A 69 4.59 -5.63 -10.95
N ALA A 70 4.46 -6.97 -10.94
CA ALA A 70 3.73 -7.67 -9.89
C ALA A 70 4.39 -7.45 -8.51
N MET A 71 5.72 -7.31 -8.47
CA MET A 71 6.45 -7.01 -7.24
C MET A 71 6.08 -5.62 -6.68
N ILE A 72 5.85 -4.65 -7.56
CA ILE A 72 5.41 -3.30 -7.19
C ILE A 72 4.04 -3.38 -6.52
N LEU A 73 3.14 -4.18 -7.10
CA LEU A 73 1.80 -4.39 -6.58
C LEU A 73 1.82 -5.11 -5.21
N LEU A 74 2.60 -6.19 -5.08
CA LEU A 74 2.74 -6.91 -3.81
C LEU A 74 3.38 -6.03 -2.73
N GLY A 75 4.42 -5.27 -3.08
CA GLY A 75 5.03 -4.29 -2.20
C GLY A 75 4.03 -3.24 -1.74
N GLY A 76 3.22 -2.71 -2.67
CA GLY A 76 2.15 -1.74 -2.40
C GLY A 76 1.09 -2.28 -1.44
N TRP A 77 0.63 -3.51 -1.67
CA TRP A 77 -0.38 -4.16 -0.83
C TRP A 77 0.07 -4.30 0.63
N MET A 78 1.36 -4.61 0.83
CA MET A 78 1.98 -4.63 2.16
C MET A 78 2.20 -3.22 2.72
N SER A 79 2.60 -2.27 1.87
CA SER A 79 2.92 -0.89 2.22
C SER A 79 2.95 0.02 1.00
N MET A 80 2.23 1.13 1.03
CA MET A 80 2.31 2.14 -0.03
C MET A 80 3.75 2.58 -0.32
N GLY A 81 4.55 2.86 0.73
CA GLY A 81 5.97 3.18 0.58
C GLY A 81 6.79 2.00 0.06
N GLY A 82 6.43 0.77 0.44
CA GLY A 82 7.05 -0.45 -0.07
C GLY A 82 6.89 -0.60 -1.58
N GLY A 83 5.67 -0.37 -2.09
CA GLY A 83 5.38 -0.38 -3.53
C GLY A 83 6.19 0.66 -4.29
N VAL A 84 6.25 1.90 -3.80
CA VAL A 84 7.05 2.97 -4.43
C VAL A 84 8.54 2.64 -4.40
N GLY A 85 9.07 2.12 -3.29
CA GLY A 85 10.47 1.72 -3.20
C GLY A 85 10.85 0.60 -4.18
N VAL A 86 9.97 -0.39 -4.36
CA VAL A 86 10.15 -1.45 -5.36
C VAL A 86 10.06 -0.87 -6.78
N ALA A 87 9.12 0.04 -7.04
CA ALA A 87 8.96 0.70 -8.33
C ALA A 87 10.23 1.45 -8.76
N VAL A 88 10.81 2.26 -7.85
CA VAL A 88 12.07 2.96 -8.09
C VAL A 88 13.21 1.97 -8.35
N ALA A 89 13.34 0.93 -7.53
CA ALA A 89 14.39 -0.07 -7.68
C ALA A 89 14.32 -0.85 -9.01
N LEU A 90 13.12 -1.08 -9.54
CA LEU A 90 12.94 -1.74 -10.84
C LEU A 90 13.16 -0.78 -12.02
N PHE A 91 12.79 0.50 -11.85
CA PHE A 91 13.05 1.53 -12.83
C PHE A 91 14.54 1.80 -13.02
N ASP A 92 15.30 1.90 -11.92
CA ASP A 92 16.76 2.08 -11.96
C ASP A 92 17.49 0.90 -12.63
N LYS A 93 16.90 -0.31 -12.55
CA LYS A 93 17.40 -1.52 -13.22
C LYS A 93 16.99 -1.62 -14.68
N GLY A 94 16.16 -0.70 -15.18
CA GLY A 94 15.58 -0.77 -16.52
C GLY A 94 14.58 -1.91 -16.72
N ALA A 95 14.12 -2.55 -15.63
CA ALA A 95 13.14 -3.63 -15.68
C ALA A 95 11.71 -3.10 -15.87
N VAL A 96 11.46 -1.84 -15.48
CA VAL A 96 10.24 -1.11 -15.83
C VAL A 96 10.57 0.26 -16.40
N ASP A 97 9.74 0.77 -17.31
CA ASP A 97 9.88 2.10 -17.91
C ASP A 97 8.88 3.12 -17.32
N GLY A 98 8.99 4.39 -17.76
CA GLY A 98 8.13 5.47 -17.28
C GLY A 98 6.65 5.28 -17.62
N THR A 99 6.36 4.64 -18.74
CA THR A 99 5.00 4.32 -19.20
C THR A 99 4.36 3.28 -18.27
N GLN A 100 5.10 2.23 -17.95
CA GLN A 100 4.68 1.17 -17.04
C GLN A 100 4.52 1.69 -15.60
N LEU A 101 5.39 2.59 -15.17
CA LEU A 101 5.23 3.30 -13.91
C LEU A 101 3.95 4.15 -13.87
N ALA A 102 3.66 4.90 -14.93
CA ALA A 102 2.44 5.69 -15.02
C ALA A 102 1.18 4.82 -14.91
N ILE A 103 1.22 3.59 -15.45
CA ILE A 103 0.12 2.63 -15.34
C ILE A 103 -0.01 2.08 -13.91
N VAL A 104 1.09 1.74 -13.25
CA VAL A 104 1.07 1.01 -11.96
C VAL A 104 0.90 1.92 -10.75
N ILE A 105 1.35 3.18 -10.80
CA ILE A 105 1.37 4.09 -9.65
C ILE A 105 -0.01 4.25 -8.99
N PRO A 106 -1.10 4.54 -9.72
CA PRO A 106 -2.42 4.70 -9.09
C PRO A 106 -2.87 3.43 -8.35
N ALA A 107 -2.56 2.25 -8.89
CA ALA A 107 -2.87 0.98 -8.23
C ALA A 107 -2.15 0.84 -6.88
N ILE A 108 -0.89 1.30 -6.74
CA ILE A 108 -0.15 1.31 -5.46
C ILE A 108 -0.94 2.08 -4.39
N TYR A 109 -1.49 3.24 -4.74
CA TYR A 109 -2.20 4.09 -3.78
C TYR A 109 -3.61 3.60 -3.48
N LEU A 110 -4.27 2.93 -4.43
CA LEU A 110 -5.62 2.41 -4.26
C LEU A 110 -5.69 1.16 -3.37
N MET A 111 -4.69 0.27 -3.44
CA MET A 111 -4.61 -0.91 -2.56
C MET A 111 -3.53 -0.81 -1.48
N GLY A 112 -2.90 0.35 -1.33
CA GLY A 112 -1.74 0.54 -0.47
C GLY A 112 -2.02 0.19 1.00
N SER A 113 -1.02 -0.39 1.67
CA SER A 113 -0.98 -0.53 3.14
C SER A 113 -2.11 -1.34 3.79
N GLN A 114 -2.78 -2.22 3.05
CA GLN A 114 -3.91 -3.03 3.55
C GLN A 114 -3.52 -3.91 4.74
N VAL A 115 -2.36 -4.56 4.68
CA VAL A 115 -1.86 -5.40 5.78
C VAL A 115 -1.67 -4.58 7.05
N GLN A 116 -1.22 -3.33 6.92
CA GLN A 116 -1.04 -2.42 8.05
C GLN A 116 -2.39 -1.95 8.61
N TYR A 117 -3.37 -1.72 7.74
CA TYR A 117 -4.73 -1.34 8.14
C TYR A 117 -5.46 -2.49 8.83
N MET A 118 -5.25 -3.74 8.42
CA MET A 118 -5.84 -4.93 9.05
C MET A 118 -5.58 -4.95 10.57
N GLY A 119 -4.35 -4.64 11.00
CA GLY A 119 -4.00 -4.57 12.42
C GLY A 119 -4.78 -3.47 13.17
N ARG A 120 -5.05 -2.33 12.53
CA ARG A 120 -5.84 -1.23 13.11
C ARG A 120 -7.33 -1.56 13.15
N CYS A 121 -7.84 -2.15 12.08
CA CYS A 121 -9.22 -2.57 11.95
C CYS A 121 -9.56 -3.66 12.99
N LEU A 122 -8.72 -4.67 13.17
CA LEU A 122 -8.93 -5.72 14.17
C LEU A 122 -8.65 -5.23 15.61
N GLY A 123 -7.57 -4.48 15.81
CA GLY A 123 -7.09 -4.13 17.15
C GLY A 123 -7.72 -2.88 17.78
N VAL A 124 -8.13 -1.90 16.97
CA VAL A 124 -8.62 -0.60 17.47
C VAL A 124 -10.10 -0.40 17.18
N ILE A 125 -10.55 -0.77 15.97
CA ILE A 125 -11.93 -0.52 15.52
C ILE A 125 -12.88 -1.64 15.98
N GLY A 126 -12.37 -2.86 16.20
CA GLY A 126 -13.17 -3.99 16.68
C GLY A 126 -14.14 -4.55 15.63
N ILE A 127 -13.74 -4.53 14.35
CA ILE A 127 -14.57 -5.04 13.25
C ILE A 127 -14.64 -6.58 13.34
N GLN A 128 -15.81 -7.17 13.09
CA GLN A 128 -15.96 -8.62 12.99
C GLN A 128 -15.08 -9.18 11.86
N GLY A 129 -14.46 -10.34 12.09
CA GLY A 129 -13.53 -10.96 11.13
C GLY A 129 -14.13 -11.26 9.75
N SER A 130 -15.45 -11.46 9.67
CA SER A 130 -16.18 -11.66 8.40
C SER A 130 -16.24 -10.40 7.53
N ASP A 131 -16.34 -9.22 8.14
CA ASP A 131 -16.36 -7.94 7.40
C ASP A 131 -14.95 -7.48 7.04
N MET A 132 -13.92 -7.94 7.76
CA MET A 132 -12.52 -7.71 7.41
C MET A 132 -12.20 -8.19 6.00
N PHE A 133 -12.67 -9.36 5.62
CA PHE A 133 -12.42 -9.91 4.29
C PHE A 133 -12.98 -9.02 3.19
N LYS A 134 -14.18 -8.45 3.39
CA LYS A 134 -14.81 -7.52 2.44
C LYS A 134 -13.98 -6.25 2.32
N ILE A 135 -13.57 -5.68 3.45
CA ILE A 135 -12.76 -4.44 3.50
C ILE A 135 -11.41 -4.65 2.81
N MET A 136 -10.82 -5.84 2.93
CA MET A 136 -9.53 -6.16 2.30
C MET A 136 -9.63 -6.56 0.82
N ALA A 137 -10.78 -7.06 0.36
CA ALA A 137 -10.97 -7.52 -1.02
C ALA A 137 -11.28 -6.38 -2.00
N VAL A 138 -12.00 -5.34 -1.55
CA VAL A 138 -12.38 -4.19 -2.42
C VAL A 138 -11.15 -3.46 -2.99
N PRO A 139 -10.11 -3.12 -2.20
CA PRO A 139 -9.00 -2.30 -2.69
C PRO A 139 -8.16 -2.96 -3.80
N PRO A 140 -7.80 -4.26 -3.73
CA PRO A 140 -7.18 -4.96 -4.86
C PRO A 140 -8.01 -4.94 -6.14
N ILE A 141 -9.35 -5.08 -6.04
CA ILE A 141 -10.24 -5.02 -7.21
C ILE A 141 -10.19 -3.64 -7.85
N VAL A 142 -10.29 -2.58 -7.04
CA VAL A 142 -10.21 -1.19 -7.51
C VAL A 142 -8.84 -0.89 -8.11
N ALA A 143 -7.77 -1.43 -7.53
CA ALA A 143 -6.42 -1.30 -8.07
C ALA A 143 -6.28 -1.97 -9.45
N LEU A 144 -6.81 -3.18 -9.64
CA LEU A 144 -6.81 -3.85 -10.95
C LEU A 144 -7.61 -3.08 -12.01
N LEU A 145 -8.77 -2.53 -11.63
CA LEU A 145 -9.55 -1.65 -12.52
C LEU A 145 -8.74 -0.40 -12.89
N SER A 146 -8.02 0.18 -11.94
CA SER A 146 -7.15 1.33 -12.19
C SER A 146 -6.02 1.01 -13.15
N LEU A 147 -5.41 -0.18 -13.09
CA LEU A 147 -4.41 -0.60 -14.07
C LEU A 147 -4.99 -0.60 -15.49
N TRP A 148 -6.22 -1.10 -15.64
CA TRP A 148 -6.90 -1.15 -16.92
C TRP A 148 -7.24 0.24 -17.45
N VAL A 149 -7.78 1.12 -16.61
CA VAL A 149 -8.07 2.52 -16.96
C VAL A 149 -6.80 3.26 -17.35
N MET A 150 -5.74 3.16 -16.55
CA MET A 150 -4.48 3.84 -16.83
C MET A 150 -3.80 3.31 -18.08
N ARG A 151 -3.89 2.01 -18.35
CA ARG A 151 -3.44 1.44 -19.62
C ARG A 151 -4.12 2.13 -20.80
N LEU A 152 -5.43 2.33 -20.75
CA LEU A 152 -6.17 3.01 -21.83
C LEU A 152 -5.80 4.48 -21.96
N VAL A 153 -5.65 5.18 -20.83
CA VAL A 153 -5.29 6.61 -20.83
C VAL A 153 -3.88 6.83 -21.38
N VAL A 154 -2.92 6.02 -20.95
CA VAL A 154 -1.50 6.18 -21.31
C VAL A 154 -1.19 5.68 -22.71
N LEU A 155 -1.85 4.61 -23.18
CA LEU A 155 -1.65 4.09 -24.55
C LEU A 155 -2.57 4.75 -25.58
N GLY A 156 -3.61 5.45 -25.14
CA GLY A 156 -4.53 6.21 -25.99
C GLY A 156 -4.15 7.69 -26.20
N SER A 157 -3.12 8.17 -25.50
CA SER A 157 -2.54 9.52 -25.60
C SER A 157 -1.26 9.53 -26.43
#